data_AF-A0A2V7ET25-F1
#
_entry.id   AF-A0A2V7ET25-F1
#
_cell.length_a   1.000
_cell.length_b   1.000
_cell.length_c   1.000
_cell.angle_alpha   90.00
_cell.angle_beta   90.00
_cell.angle_gamma   90.00
#
_symmetry.space_group_name_H-M   'P 1'
#
loop_
_entity.id
_entity.type
_entity.pdbx_description
1 polymer ?
#
loop_
_entity_poly.entity_id
_entity_poly.type
_entity_poly.pdbx_seq_one_letter_code
_entity_poly.pdbx_strand_id
1 'polypeptide(L)'
;DGQKVTYTKHDMPVGLWPYNIDITPDGKIGISADNGNSGAPDGHIDTVSIIDLEHQPPRVIDRVVVGDAPEGFAISPKGDVAVAVLLGGASVAKTMWFNTKRNGSLAVLKIDGKKVTKVGEVEVGGLPEGVVFSPDGKYLYVGNYTDRDVSILKVDGTKITDTGKKLKLPGQPASMRGRTQ
;
A
#
# COMPACT_ATOMS: atom_id res chain seq x y z
N ASP A 1 -12.69 -8.78 -25.57
CA ASP A 1 -12.98 -7.36 -25.21
C ASP A 1 -12.77 -7.07 -23.71
N GLY A 2 -12.25 -8.00 -22.91
CA GLY A 2 -12.09 -7.81 -21.46
C GLY A 2 -13.37 -7.98 -20.64
N GLN A 3 -14.50 -8.35 -21.25
CA GLN A 3 -15.80 -8.46 -20.56
C GLN A 3 -16.07 -9.85 -19.97
N LYS A 4 -15.34 -10.88 -20.42
CA LYS A 4 -15.49 -12.24 -19.91
C LYS A 4 -14.29 -12.65 -19.07
N VAL A 5 -14.53 -12.85 -17.78
CA VAL A 5 -13.57 -13.44 -16.83
C VAL A 5 -13.85 -14.94 -16.72
N THR A 6 -12.82 -15.77 -16.77
CA THR A 6 -12.94 -17.23 -16.59
C THR A 6 -11.84 -17.72 -15.68
N TYR A 7 -12.21 -18.48 -14.66
CA TYR A 7 -11.26 -19.09 -13.75
C TYR A 7 -10.57 -20.29 -14.42
N THR A 8 -9.24 -20.24 -14.50
CA THR A 8 -8.41 -21.23 -15.19
C THR A 8 -8.02 -22.41 -14.31
N LYS A 9 -8.56 -22.51 -13.08
CA LYS A 9 -8.12 -23.48 -12.05
C LYS A 9 -6.65 -23.33 -11.64
N HIS A 10 -6.13 -22.11 -11.77
CA HIS A 10 -4.81 -21.74 -11.26
C HIS A 10 -5.00 -20.78 -10.08
N ASP A 11 -4.73 -21.29 -8.88
CA ASP A 11 -4.62 -20.46 -7.68
C ASP A 11 -3.14 -20.15 -7.44
N MET A 12 -2.86 -18.89 -7.14
CA MET A 12 -1.51 -18.45 -6.80
C MET A 12 -1.50 -17.90 -5.37
N PRO A 13 -0.96 -18.65 -4.40
CA PRO A 13 -0.86 -18.16 -3.04
C PRO A 13 0.15 -17.01 -2.97
N VAL A 14 -0.24 -15.92 -2.32
CA VAL A 14 0.62 -14.78 -1.96
C VAL A 14 1.01 -14.91 -0.48
N GLY A 15 1.19 -13.82 0.26
CA GLY A 15 1.44 -13.88 1.70
C GLY A 15 0.18 -14.12 2.53
N LEU A 16 0.31 -14.01 3.85
CA LEU A 16 -0.80 -14.19 4.78
C LEU A 16 -1.78 -13.02 4.67
N TRP A 17 -3.07 -13.34 4.59
CA TRP A 17 -4.16 -12.34 4.54
C TRP A 17 -3.94 -11.23 3.49
N PRO A 18 -3.94 -11.56 2.19
CA PRO A 18 -3.81 -10.55 1.16
C PRO A 18 -4.99 -9.57 1.21
N TYR A 19 -4.69 -8.28 1.23
CA TYR A 19 -5.68 -7.22 1.40
C TYR A 19 -5.89 -6.42 0.12
N ASN A 20 -4.83 -5.73 -0.35
CA ASN A 20 -4.85 -4.96 -1.59
C ASN A 20 -3.79 -5.46 -2.56
N ILE A 21 -4.03 -5.23 -3.85
CA ILE A 21 -3.11 -5.53 -4.93
C ILE A 21 -3.17 -4.42 -5.97
N ASP A 22 -2.02 -4.08 -6.53
CA ASP A 22 -1.95 -3.20 -7.70
C ASP A 22 -0.96 -3.75 -8.73
N ILE A 23 -1.10 -3.28 -9.98
CA ILE A 23 -0.32 -3.74 -11.13
C ILE A 23 0.41 -2.54 -11.72
N THR A 24 1.67 -2.72 -12.12
CA THR A 24 2.42 -1.65 -12.79
C THR A 24 1.74 -1.21 -14.09
N PRO A 25 1.88 0.06 -14.51
CA PRO A 25 1.27 0.55 -15.75
C PRO A 25 1.65 -0.24 -17.01
N ASP A 26 2.84 -0.85 -17.03
CA ASP A 26 3.30 -1.71 -18.12
C ASP A 26 2.79 -3.15 -18.04
N GLY A 27 2.04 -3.50 -17.00
CA GLY A 27 1.41 -4.80 -16.79
C GLY A 27 2.35 -5.94 -16.41
N LYS A 28 3.63 -5.67 -16.13
CA LYS A 28 4.65 -6.72 -15.95
C LYS A 28 4.71 -7.32 -14.56
N ILE A 29 4.43 -6.52 -13.53
CA ILE A 29 4.39 -7.02 -12.15
C ILE A 29 3.10 -6.62 -11.45
N GLY A 30 2.60 -7.54 -10.62
CA GLY A 30 1.60 -7.26 -9.59
C GLY A 30 2.27 -7.24 -8.21
N ILE A 31 1.74 -6.45 -7.28
CA ILE A 31 2.23 -6.43 -5.90
C ILE A 31 1.05 -6.52 -4.95
N SER A 32 1.04 -7.56 -4.11
CA SER A 32 0.03 -7.81 -3.08
C SER A 32 0.54 -7.32 -1.72
N ALA A 33 -0.29 -6.57 -1.00
CA ALA A 33 -0.12 -6.27 0.42
C ALA A 33 -0.64 -7.44 1.24
N ASP A 34 0.28 -8.11 1.94
CA ASP A 34 -0.02 -9.30 2.74
C ASP A 34 -0.13 -8.87 4.20
N ASN A 35 -1.36 -8.65 4.66
CA ASN A 35 -1.63 -7.97 5.93
C ASN A 35 -1.22 -8.77 7.18
N GLY A 36 -0.96 -10.07 7.05
CA GLY A 36 -0.55 -10.91 8.17
C GLY A 36 -1.73 -11.44 8.98
N ASN A 37 -2.47 -10.56 9.66
CA ASN A 37 -3.43 -10.93 10.70
C ASN A 37 -4.85 -10.34 10.49
N SER A 38 -5.56 -10.83 9.47
CA SER A 38 -7.01 -10.58 9.28
C SER A 38 -7.45 -9.10 9.23
N GLY A 39 -6.60 -8.20 8.75
CA GLY A 39 -6.87 -6.76 8.72
C GLY A 39 -6.46 -6.01 9.98
N ALA A 40 -5.75 -6.66 10.91
CA ALA A 40 -5.38 -6.06 12.19
C ALA A 40 -3.88 -6.20 12.47
N PRO A 41 -3.23 -5.13 12.95
CA PRO A 41 -1.86 -5.19 13.44
C PRO A 41 -1.75 -6.12 14.65
N ASP A 42 -0.66 -6.88 14.71
CA ASP A 42 -0.36 -7.80 15.81
C ASP A 42 1.03 -7.58 16.43
N GLY A 43 1.75 -6.54 15.98
CA GLY A 43 3.09 -6.20 16.42
C GLY A 43 4.19 -6.95 15.69
N HIS A 44 3.86 -7.78 14.69
CA HIS A 44 4.83 -8.46 13.84
C HIS A 44 5.06 -7.71 12.53
N ILE A 45 6.17 -8.03 11.87
CA ILE A 45 6.52 -7.44 10.58
C ILE A 45 5.93 -8.29 9.46
N ASP A 46 5.27 -7.63 8.51
CA ASP A 46 4.67 -8.30 7.35
C ASP A 46 5.34 -7.90 6.04
N THR A 47 4.84 -8.49 4.94
CA THR A 47 5.44 -8.40 3.62
C THR A 47 4.48 -7.87 2.56
N VAL A 48 5.05 -7.48 1.43
CA VAL A 48 4.35 -7.50 0.14
C VAL A 48 4.89 -8.64 -0.72
N SER A 49 4.03 -9.26 -1.52
CA SER A 49 4.41 -10.30 -2.48
C SER A 49 4.53 -9.71 -3.89
N ILE A 50 5.67 -9.96 -4.55
CA ILE A 50 5.93 -9.52 -5.93
C ILE A 50 5.57 -10.64 -6.90
N ILE A 51 4.70 -10.34 -7.85
CA ILE A 51 4.14 -11.29 -8.81
C ILE A 51 4.69 -10.96 -10.19
N ASP A 52 5.30 -11.94 -10.86
CA ASP A 52 5.65 -11.87 -12.26
C ASP A 52 4.42 -12.21 -13.11
N LEU A 53 3.92 -11.21 -13.85
CA LEU A 53 2.76 -11.35 -14.74
C LEU A 53 3.14 -11.72 -16.17
N GLU A 54 4.44 -11.69 -16.51
CA GLU A 54 4.92 -12.12 -17.82
C GLU A 54 5.12 -13.65 -17.88
N HIS A 55 5.30 -14.29 -16.74
CA HIS A 55 5.36 -15.76 -16.66
C HIS A 55 3.97 -16.38 -16.86
N GLN A 56 3.92 -17.55 -17.50
CA GLN A 56 2.68 -18.28 -17.76
C GLN A 56 2.76 -19.69 -17.14
N PRO A 57 2.01 -19.97 -16.05
CA PRO A 57 1.10 -19.06 -15.34
C PRO A 57 1.85 -18.02 -14.48
N PRO A 58 1.22 -16.89 -14.09
CA PRO A 58 1.82 -15.93 -13.18
C PRO A 58 2.26 -16.58 -11.87
N ARG A 59 3.34 -16.06 -11.28
CA ARG A 59 3.92 -16.59 -10.03
C ARG A 59 4.48 -15.50 -9.14
N VAL A 60 4.46 -15.74 -7.83
CA VAL A 60 5.23 -14.94 -6.87
C VAL A 60 6.72 -15.20 -7.08
N ILE A 61 7.51 -14.14 -7.23
CA ILE A 61 8.95 -14.21 -7.46
C ILE A 61 9.78 -13.66 -6.30
N ASP A 62 9.18 -12.85 -5.42
CA ASP A 62 9.88 -12.25 -4.28
C ASP A 62 8.88 -11.81 -3.20
N ARG A 63 9.40 -11.55 -2.00
CA ARG A 63 8.68 -10.91 -0.89
C ARG A 63 9.54 -9.84 -0.25
N VAL A 64 8.96 -8.66 -0.06
CA VAL A 64 9.64 -7.52 0.56
C VAL A 64 9.02 -7.24 1.92
N VAL A 65 9.83 -7.22 2.97
CA VAL A 65 9.39 -6.82 4.31
C VAL A 65 9.03 -5.33 4.30
N VAL A 66 7.83 -4.99 4.76
CA VAL A 66 7.33 -3.61 4.76
C VAL A 66 7.06 -3.05 6.15
N GLY A 67 6.53 -3.86 7.06
CA GLY A 67 6.10 -3.43 8.39
C GLY A 67 4.77 -4.08 8.78
N ASP A 68 4.26 -3.72 9.95
CA ASP A 68 3.07 -4.33 10.56
C ASP A 68 1.78 -3.91 9.85
N ALA A 69 0.97 -4.90 9.47
CA ALA A 69 -0.34 -4.79 8.86
C ALA A 69 -0.38 -3.82 7.66
N PRO A 70 0.28 -4.15 6.53
CA PRO A 70 0.09 -3.43 5.30
C PRO A 70 -1.35 -3.60 4.82
N GLU A 71 -2.07 -2.50 4.62
CA GLU A 71 -3.47 -2.50 4.20
C GLU A 71 -3.62 -1.79 2.86
N GLY A 72 -3.65 -0.45 2.86
CA GLY A 72 -3.70 0.36 1.65
C GLY A 72 -2.49 0.16 0.75
N PHE A 73 -2.69 0.09 -0.57
CA PHE A 73 -1.59 -0.09 -1.50
C PHE A 73 -1.82 0.68 -2.80
N ALA A 74 -0.76 1.30 -3.33
CA ALA A 74 -0.80 1.98 -4.63
C ALA A 74 0.56 1.97 -5.32
N ILE A 75 0.56 1.81 -6.65
CA ILE A 75 1.72 2.02 -7.52
C ILE A 75 1.62 3.39 -8.21
N SER A 76 2.74 4.09 -8.38
CA SER A 76 2.80 5.38 -9.04
C SER A 76 2.39 5.27 -10.52
N PRO A 77 1.83 6.32 -11.15
CA PRO A 77 1.52 6.31 -12.59
C PRO A 77 2.74 6.08 -13.49
N LYS A 78 3.95 6.30 -12.97
CA LYS A 78 5.20 6.02 -13.66
C LYS A 78 5.66 4.57 -13.52
N GLY A 79 5.12 3.83 -12.54
CA GLY A 79 5.49 2.45 -12.24
C GLY A 79 6.82 2.29 -11.51
N ASP A 80 7.42 3.38 -11.01
CA ASP A 80 8.75 3.41 -10.39
C ASP A 80 8.74 3.39 -8.86
N VAL A 81 7.59 3.66 -8.25
CA VAL A 81 7.40 3.75 -6.79
C VAL A 81 6.08 3.09 -6.43
N ALA A 82 6.07 2.34 -5.32
CA ALA A 82 4.84 1.91 -4.66
C ALA A 82 4.83 2.38 -3.21
N VAL A 83 3.64 2.43 -2.63
CA VAL A 83 3.46 2.64 -1.19
C VAL A 83 2.52 1.60 -0.61
N ALA A 84 2.92 1.04 0.53
CA ALA A 84 2.05 0.24 1.39
C ALA A 84 1.75 1.06 2.64
N VAL A 85 0.47 1.21 2.96
CA VAL A 85 -0.01 1.85 4.19
C VAL A 85 0.13 0.85 5.33
N LEU A 86 0.86 1.20 6.36
CA LEU A 86 1.08 0.40 7.55
C LEU A 86 0.20 0.93 8.68
N LEU A 87 -0.66 0.07 9.21
CA LEU A 87 -1.50 0.43 10.35
C LEU A 87 -0.67 0.61 11.62
N GLY A 88 0.28 -0.30 11.84
CA GLY A 88 1.07 -0.36 13.07
C GLY A 88 0.21 -0.27 14.33
N GLY A 89 0.70 0.41 15.36
CA GLY A 89 -0.04 0.55 16.62
C GLY A 89 -1.29 1.46 16.57
N ALA A 90 -1.61 2.10 15.45
CA ALA A 90 -2.58 3.19 15.40
C ALA A 90 -4.03 2.76 15.70
N SER A 91 -4.39 1.50 15.44
CA SER A 91 -5.75 0.95 15.64
C SER A 91 -5.91 0.07 16.87
N VAL A 92 -4.85 -0.16 17.68
CA VAL A 92 -4.91 -1.11 18.79
C VAL A 92 -5.11 -0.48 20.17
N ALA A 93 -5.59 -1.29 21.11
CA ALA A 93 -5.73 -0.88 22.50
C ALA A 93 -4.38 -0.42 23.09
N LYS A 94 -4.41 0.64 23.91
CA LYS A 94 -3.21 1.21 24.55
C LYS A 94 -2.46 0.23 25.46
N THR A 95 -3.09 -0.88 25.85
CA THR A 95 -2.49 -1.93 26.68
C THR A 95 -1.63 -2.90 25.88
N MET A 96 -1.71 -2.89 24.54
CA MET A 96 -0.91 -3.77 23.69
C MET A 96 0.54 -3.28 23.65
N TRP A 97 1.50 -4.22 23.74
CA TRP A 97 2.93 -3.91 23.78
C TRP A 97 3.46 -3.22 22.51
N PHE A 98 2.74 -3.36 21.40
CA PHE A 98 3.07 -2.76 20.10
C PHE A 98 2.25 -1.50 19.78
N ASN A 99 1.49 -0.95 20.75
CA ASN A 99 0.91 0.39 20.66
C ASN A 99 2.01 1.47 20.84
N THR A 100 2.97 1.51 19.92
CA THR A 100 4.15 2.37 20.02
C THR A 100 3.92 3.78 19.49
N LYS A 101 2.95 3.95 18.58
CA LYS A 101 2.60 5.23 17.94
C LYS A 101 1.10 5.37 17.77
N ARG A 102 0.61 6.61 17.85
CA ARG A 102 -0.79 6.97 17.53
C ARG A 102 -1.06 6.95 16.03
N ASN A 103 -0.05 7.29 15.23
CA ASN A 103 -0.15 7.44 13.79
C ASN A 103 0.35 6.17 13.09
N GLY A 104 -0.22 5.88 11.92
CA GLY A 104 0.35 4.89 11.00
C GLY A 104 1.43 5.51 10.12
N SER A 105 1.92 4.72 9.16
CA SER A 105 2.97 5.16 8.25
C SER A 105 2.80 4.57 6.84
N LEU A 106 3.66 4.99 5.91
CA LEU A 106 3.77 4.45 4.57
C LEU A 106 5.13 3.80 4.41
N ALA A 107 5.21 2.52 4.07
CA ALA A 107 6.42 1.95 3.50
C ALA A 107 6.58 2.43 2.06
N VAL A 108 7.72 3.04 1.74
CA VAL A 108 8.04 3.48 0.38
C VAL A 108 8.86 2.40 -0.31
N LEU A 109 8.35 1.92 -1.45
CA LEU A 109 8.98 0.87 -2.25
C LEU A 109 9.50 1.46 -3.55
N LYS A 110 10.76 1.19 -3.89
CA LYS A 110 11.30 1.44 -5.23
C LYS A 110 11.00 0.22 -6.11
N ILE A 111 10.52 0.47 -7.34
CA ILE A 111 10.35 -0.56 -8.37
C ILE A 111 11.42 -0.34 -9.44
N ASP A 112 12.20 -1.38 -9.71
CA ASP A 112 13.24 -1.41 -10.75
C ASP A 112 13.11 -2.71 -11.56
N GLY A 113 12.25 -2.66 -12.59
CA GLY A 113 11.80 -3.86 -13.29
C GLY A 113 11.07 -4.82 -12.35
N LYS A 114 11.57 -6.06 -12.23
CA LYS A 114 11.02 -7.09 -11.33
C LYS A 114 11.57 -7.03 -9.91
N LYS A 115 12.54 -6.14 -9.64
CA LYS A 115 13.14 -5.97 -8.32
C LYS A 115 12.41 -4.86 -7.57
N VAL A 116 11.89 -5.20 -6.39
CA VAL A 116 11.22 -4.24 -5.50
C VAL A 116 11.98 -4.17 -4.19
N THR A 117 12.18 -2.98 -3.65
CA THR A 117 12.91 -2.78 -2.39
C THR A 117 12.25 -1.70 -1.54
N LYS A 118 12.08 -1.94 -0.23
CA LYS A 118 11.74 -0.88 0.73
C LYS A 118 12.92 0.08 0.84
N VAL A 119 12.67 1.36 0.63
CA VAL A 119 13.69 2.43 0.65
C VAL A 119 13.45 3.48 1.71
N GLY A 120 12.30 3.45 2.38
CA GLY A 120 12.00 4.37 3.46
C GLY A 120 10.63 4.14 4.07
N GLU A 121 10.32 4.99 5.03
CA GLU A 121 9.03 5.02 5.70
C GLU A 121 8.66 6.47 6.02
N VAL A 122 7.37 6.81 5.88
CA VAL A 122 6.87 8.17 6.12
C VAL A 122 5.66 8.09 7.05
N GLU A 123 5.72 8.76 8.19
CA GLU A 123 4.60 8.84 9.12
C GLU A 123 3.45 9.70 8.54
N VAL A 124 2.21 9.30 8.82
CA VAL A 124 1.00 10.01 8.37
C VAL A 124 0.03 10.22 9.54
N GLY A 125 -1.29 10.25 9.31
CA GLY A 125 -2.27 10.44 10.37
C GLY A 125 -2.66 9.14 11.09
N GLY A 126 -3.71 9.24 11.90
CA GLY A 126 -4.26 8.12 12.66
C GLY A 126 -5.09 7.19 11.79
N LEU A 127 -4.83 5.88 11.95
CA LEU A 127 -5.45 4.78 11.20
C LEU A 127 -5.54 5.08 9.68
N PRO A 128 -4.41 5.19 8.99
CA PRO A 128 -4.42 5.42 7.56
C PRO A 128 -4.91 4.15 6.84
N GLU A 129 -5.78 4.29 5.86
CA GLU A 129 -6.32 3.15 5.10
C GLU A 129 -6.19 3.39 3.59
N GLY A 130 -6.90 4.40 3.06
CA GLY A 130 -6.87 4.72 1.63
C GLY A 130 -5.60 5.46 1.20
N VAL A 131 -5.02 5.07 0.05
CA VAL A 131 -3.88 5.78 -0.56
C VAL A 131 -4.02 5.85 -2.08
N VAL A 132 -3.70 7.00 -2.67
CA VAL A 132 -3.72 7.17 -4.14
C VAL A 132 -2.74 8.26 -4.60
N PHE A 133 -2.06 8.01 -5.72
CA PHE A 133 -1.23 9.02 -6.38
C PHE A 133 -2.08 10.00 -7.19
N SER A 134 -1.62 11.24 -7.32
CA SER A 134 -2.13 12.17 -8.34
C SER A 134 -1.81 11.65 -9.75
N PRO A 135 -2.60 12.01 -10.77
CA PRO A 135 -2.36 11.59 -12.14
C PRO A 135 -0.95 11.86 -12.69
N ASP A 136 -0.37 12.99 -12.30
CA ASP A 136 0.99 13.38 -12.70
C ASP A 136 2.09 12.75 -11.83
N GLY A 137 1.72 11.95 -10.83
CA GLY A 137 2.62 11.28 -9.89
C GLY A 137 3.38 12.21 -8.95
N LYS A 138 3.01 13.49 -8.86
CA LYS A 138 3.72 14.49 -8.02
C LYS A 138 3.19 14.58 -6.60
N TYR A 139 1.99 14.05 -6.35
CA TYR A 139 1.37 14.03 -5.03
C TYR A 139 0.87 12.63 -4.69
N LEU A 140 0.83 12.37 -3.39
CA LEU A 140 0.21 11.21 -2.79
C LEU A 140 -0.81 11.68 -1.76
N TYR A 141 -2.01 11.14 -1.85
CA TYR A 141 -3.10 11.43 -0.93
C TYR A 141 -3.31 10.21 -0.04
N VAL A 142 -3.40 10.43 1.27
CA VAL A 142 -3.57 9.37 2.27
C VAL A 142 -4.78 9.69 3.13
N GLY A 143 -5.79 8.84 3.11
CA GLY A 143 -6.95 8.93 3.98
C GLY A 143 -6.62 8.46 5.39
N ASN A 144 -6.73 9.37 6.36
CA ASN A 144 -6.53 9.09 7.77
C ASN A 144 -7.89 8.90 8.44
N TYR A 145 -8.27 7.64 8.68
CA TYR A 145 -9.62 7.26 9.10
C TYR A 145 -10.03 7.95 10.41
N THR A 146 -9.21 7.84 11.46
CA THR A 146 -9.57 8.41 12.78
C THR A 146 -9.45 9.93 12.82
N ASP A 147 -8.60 10.52 11.98
CA ASP A 147 -8.38 11.97 11.94
C ASP A 147 -9.41 12.70 11.06
N ARG A 148 -10.19 11.94 10.26
CA ARG A 148 -11.19 12.45 9.31
C ARG A 148 -10.59 13.49 8.38
N ASP A 149 -9.41 13.20 7.87
CA ASP A 149 -8.74 14.03 6.88
C ASP A 149 -7.93 13.23 5.88
N VAL A 150 -7.49 13.91 4.83
CA VAL A 150 -6.55 13.39 3.84
C VAL A 150 -5.25 14.16 3.97
N SER A 151 -4.15 13.46 4.27
CA SER A 151 -2.79 14.02 4.18
C SER A 151 -2.42 14.20 2.71
N ILE A 152 -1.80 15.35 2.38
CA ILE A 152 -1.27 15.63 1.05
C ILE A 152 0.25 15.59 1.13
N LEU A 153 0.87 14.60 0.49
CA LEU A 153 2.31 14.42 0.45
C LEU A 153 2.84 14.76 -0.94
N LYS A 154 4.04 15.34 -1.01
CA LYS A 154 4.78 15.56 -2.26
C LYS A 154 5.60 14.31 -2.59
N VAL A 155 5.64 13.93 -3.86
CA VAL A 155 6.38 12.80 -4.40
C VAL A 155 7.47 13.31 -5.35
N ASP A 156 8.70 12.88 -5.10
CA ASP A 156 9.87 13.13 -5.96
C ASP A 156 10.69 11.83 -6.06
N GLY A 157 10.30 10.98 -7.01
CA GLY A 157 10.75 9.58 -7.04
C GLY A 157 10.45 8.89 -5.71
N THR A 158 11.45 8.24 -5.12
CA THR A 158 11.32 7.56 -3.83
C THR A 158 11.28 8.50 -2.62
N LYS A 159 11.43 9.81 -2.81
CA LYS A 159 11.34 10.78 -1.73
C LYS A 159 9.90 11.27 -1.61
N ILE A 160 9.23 10.84 -0.55
CA ILE A 160 7.91 11.32 -0.18
C ILE A 160 8.06 12.28 1.00
N THR A 161 7.43 13.45 0.95
CA THR A 161 7.55 14.50 1.96
C THR A 161 6.19 15.06 2.31
N ASP A 162 5.89 15.16 3.61
CA ASP A 162 4.67 15.83 4.08
C ASP A 162 4.69 17.31 3.70
N THR A 163 3.60 17.77 3.10
CA THR A 163 3.43 19.19 2.77
C THR A 163 2.88 20.00 3.94
N GLY A 164 2.41 19.34 5.00
CA GLY A 164 1.68 19.92 6.12
C GLY A 164 0.23 20.26 5.77
N LYS A 165 -0.19 20.07 4.51
CA LYS A 165 -1.56 20.34 4.06
C LYS A 165 -2.44 19.12 4.29
N LYS A 166 -3.64 19.39 4.79
CA LYS A 166 -4.67 18.37 5.01
C LYS A 166 -6.00 18.83 4.45
N LEU A 167 -6.74 17.90 3.84
CA LEU A 167 -8.13 18.11 3.47
C LEU A 167 -9.04 17.51 4.54
N LYS A 168 -9.76 18.36 5.29
CA LYS A 168 -10.72 17.90 6.29
C LYS A 168 -11.96 17.31 5.62
N LEU A 169 -12.46 16.22 6.17
CA LEU A 169 -13.64 15.51 5.68
C LEU A 169 -14.73 15.46 6.76
N PRO A 170 -16.02 15.46 6.37
CA PRO A 170 -17.12 15.28 7.30
C PRO A 170 -17.25 13.83 7.82
N GLY A 171 -16.52 12.88 7.23
CA GLY A 171 -16.50 11.46 7.59
C GLY A 171 -15.13 10.82 7.41
N GLN A 172 -15.03 9.53 7.70
CA GLN A 172 -13.78 8.78 7.67
C GLN A 172 -13.42 8.31 6.24
N PRO A 173 -12.23 8.63 5.70
CA PRO A 173 -11.79 8.15 4.40
C PRO A 173 -11.25 6.72 4.47
N ALA A 174 -12.14 5.72 4.39
CA ALA A 174 -11.77 4.30 4.52
C ALA A 174 -11.09 3.70 3.28
N SER A 175 -11.42 4.19 2.09
CA SER A 175 -10.86 3.68 0.84
C SER A 175 -10.73 4.80 -0.17
N MET A 176 -9.66 4.71 -0.95
CA MET A 176 -9.38 5.63 -2.04
C MET A 176 -8.95 4.82 -3.26
N ARG A 177 -9.51 5.14 -4.41
CA ARG A 177 -9.14 4.54 -5.69
C ARG A 177 -9.03 5.63 -6.73
N GLY A 178 -7.98 5.57 -7.50
CA GLY A 178 -7.77 6.42 -8.67
C GLY A 178 -6.75 5.74 -9.55
N ARG A 179 -7.06 5.62 -10.83
CA ARG A 179 -6.11 5.20 -11.86
C ARG A 179 -6.17 6.25 -12.96
N THR A 180 -5.01 6.58 -13.51
CA THR A 180 -4.91 7.27 -14.78
C THR A 180 -5.25 6.31 -15.89
N GLN A 181 -6.15 6.71 -16.80
CA GLN A 181 -6.30 6.07 -18.10
C GLN A 181 -5.21 6.57 -19.05
#